data_AF-A0A7C6M6J8-F1
#
_entry.id   AF-A0A7C6M6J8-F1
#
_cell.length_a   1.000
_cell.length_b   1.000
_cell.length_c   1.000
_cell.angle_alpha   90.00
_cell.angle_beta   90.00
_cell.angle_gamma   90.00
#
_symmetry.space_group_name_H-M   'P 1'
#
loop_
_entity.id
_entity.type
_entity.pdbx_description
1 polymer ?
#
loop_
_entity_poly.entity_id
_entity_poly.type
_entity_poly.pdbx_seq_one_letter_code
_entity_poly.pdbx_strand_id
1 'polypeptide(L)'
;MKKILSMFIIIVTSLAIVSCANSIEDNTLSVVFYTGPGASKVDTVFDLNVGDKIPQPKEPTSLAGDFVAWYKDVNLSEEWDFENDTLSKSITLYAKWDYYNFKITYDLRGGEWPSNFKVIIIPFSI
;
A
#
# COMPACT_ATOMS: atom_id res chain seq x y z
N MET A 1 29.39 13.86 52.52
CA MET A 1 28.01 13.99 52.00
C MET A 1 27.91 14.06 50.47
N LYS A 2 28.77 14.84 49.77
CA LYS A 2 28.74 14.93 48.29
C LYS A 2 28.99 13.60 47.53
N LYS A 3 29.84 12.71 48.06
CA LYS A 3 30.12 11.39 47.45
C LYS A 3 28.95 10.39 47.58
N ILE A 4 28.16 10.49 48.66
CA ILE A 4 26.97 9.66 48.90
C ILE A 4 25.79 10.18 48.06
N LEU A 5 25.65 11.51 47.94
CA LEU A 5 24.65 12.16 47.07
C LEU A 5 24.92 11.87 45.58
N SER A 6 26.20 11.84 45.16
CA SER A 6 26.58 11.49 43.78
C SER A 6 26.35 10.01 43.45
N MET A 7 26.53 9.09 44.41
CA MET A 7 26.26 7.66 44.22
C MET A 7 24.76 7.38 44.13
N PHE A 8 23.95 8.08 44.92
CA PHE A 8 22.48 8.04 44.81
C PHE A 8 21.98 8.59 43.47
N ILE A 9 22.59 9.67 42.96
CA ILE A 9 22.24 10.23 41.65
C ILE A 9 22.57 9.26 40.51
N ILE A 10 23.70 8.55 40.58
CA ILE A 10 24.09 7.54 39.56
C ILE A 10 23.19 6.30 39.60
N ILE A 11 22.72 5.89 40.78
CA ILE A 11 21.78 4.76 40.95
C ILE A 11 20.36 5.15 40.50
N VAL A 12 19.95 6.40 40.69
CA VAL A 12 18.66 6.91 40.20
C VAL A 12 18.69 7.16 38.70
N THR A 13 19.82 7.59 38.11
CA THR A 13 19.96 7.70 36.66
C THR A 13 20.12 6.35 35.98
N SER A 14 20.69 5.33 36.63
CA SER A 14 20.73 3.97 36.06
C SER A 14 19.36 3.28 36.06
N LEU A 15 18.50 3.57 37.06
CA LEU A 15 17.12 3.09 37.07
C LEU A 15 16.23 3.70 35.98
N ALA A 16 16.61 4.88 35.44
CA ALA A 16 15.85 5.54 34.38
C ALA A 16 16.18 5.04 32.95
N ILE A 17 17.22 4.22 32.77
CA ILE A 17 17.61 3.68 31.44
C ILE A 17 16.87 2.38 31.11
N VAL A 18 16.14 1.80 32.07
CA VAL A 18 15.18 0.71 31.80
C VAL A 18 13.82 1.31 31.44
N SER A 19 13.81 2.34 30.59
CA SER A 19 12.65 2.64 29.75
C SER A 19 12.73 1.67 28.59
N CYS A 20 12.18 0.48 28.84
CA CYS A 20 12.13 -0.67 27.96
C CYS A 20 12.39 -0.32 26.48
N ALA A 21 13.59 -0.63 26.01
CA ALA A 21 13.67 -1.32 24.73
C ALA A 21 13.03 -2.69 24.96
N ASN A 22 11.70 -2.71 25.13
CA ASN A 22 10.92 -3.88 24.81
C ASN A 22 11.21 -4.01 23.31
N SER A 23 12.10 -4.93 22.96
CA SER A 23 12.09 -5.51 21.65
C SER A 23 10.69 -6.12 21.51
N ILE A 24 9.75 -5.30 21.04
CA ILE A 24 8.45 -5.76 20.58
C ILE A 24 8.84 -6.66 19.42
N GLU A 25 8.77 -7.97 19.65
CA GLU A 25 8.60 -8.88 18.53
C GLU A 25 7.29 -8.43 17.89
N ASP A 26 7.42 -7.68 16.81
CA ASP A 26 6.32 -7.12 16.05
C ASP A 26 5.59 -8.27 15.36
N ASN A 27 4.73 -8.93 16.13
CA ASN A 27 3.79 -9.93 15.64
C ASN A 27 2.51 -9.26 15.13
N THR A 28 2.56 -7.95 14.85
CA THR A 28 1.46 -7.25 14.22
C THR A 28 1.52 -7.43 12.71
N LEU A 29 0.35 -7.38 12.10
CA LEU A 29 0.15 -7.54 10.67
C LEU A 29 0.04 -6.16 10.01
N SER A 30 0.31 -6.14 8.72
CA SER A 30 0.14 -4.95 7.89
C SER A 30 -0.61 -5.25 6.61
N VAL A 31 -1.28 -4.22 6.09
CA VAL A 31 -2.03 -4.28 4.83
C VAL A 31 -1.49 -3.21 3.90
N VAL A 32 -0.91 -3.64 2.80
CA VAL A 32 -0.45 -2.75 1.72
C VAL A 32 -1.50 -2.71 0.63
N PHE A 33 -1.83 -1.52 0.14
CA PHE A 33 -2.78 -1.32 -0.95
C PHE A 33 -2.04 -0.96 -2.23
N TYR A 34 -1.95 -1.91 -3.17
CA TYR A 34 -1.35 -1.70 -4.47
C TYR A 34 -2.38 -1.17 -5.46
N THR A 35 -2.32 0.13 -5.77
CA THR A 35 -3.27 0.80 -6.67
C THR A 35 -2.89 0.75 -8.14
N GLY A 36 -1.64 0.37 -8.44
CA GLY A 36 -1.09 0.40 -9.79
C GLY A 36 -0.55 1.78 -10.22
N PRO A 37 0.14 1.84 -11.37
CA PRO A 37 0.76 3.08 -11.86
C PRO A 37 -0.28 4.12 -12.28
N GLY A 38 -0.03 5.38 -11.95
CA GLY A 38 -0.88 6.51 -12.33
C GLY A 38 -2.16 6.69 -11.50
N ALA A 39 -2.46 5.74 -10.60
CA ALA A 39 -3.53 5.87 -9.62
C ALA A 39 -3.05 6.62 -8.36
N SER A 40 -4.00 7.18 -7.61
CA SER A 40 -3.72 7.75 -6.29
C SER A 40 -3.19 6.68 -5.33
N LYS A 41 -2.34 7.06 -4.38
CA LYS A 41 -1.88 6.16 -3.33
C LYS A 41 -2.95 5.97 -2.26
N VAL A 42 -2.95 4.80 -1.64
CA VAL A 42 -3.70 4.47 -0.44
C VAL A 42 -2.69 4.11 0.64
N ASP A 43 -2.86 4.67 1.83
CA ASP A 43 -1.92 4.47 2.93
C ASP A 43 -1.96 3.03 3.43
N THR A 44 -0.78 2.51 3.77
CA THR A 44 -0.63 1.21 4.43
C THR A 44 -1.20 1.27 5.84
N VAL A 45 -1.87 0.20 6.24
CA VAL A 45 -2.36 0.03 7.62
C VAL A 45 -1.39 -0.88 8.37
N PHE A 46 -1.01 -0.48 9.58
CA PHE A 46 -0.08 -1.19 10.47
C PHE A 46 -0.76 -1.52 11.80
N ASP A 47 -0.04 -2.22 12.69
CA ASP A 47 -0.46 -2.53 14.06
C ASP A 47 -1.75 -3.37 14.15
N LEU A 48 -1.99 -4.25 13.16
CA LEU A 48 -3.17 -5.14 13.12
C LEU A 48 -2.85 -6.50 13.75
N ASN A 49 -3.87 -7.26 14.13
CA ASN A 49 -3.74 -8.61 14.68
C ASN A 49 -4.39 -9.66 13.78
N VAL A 50 -4.02 -10.93 14.00
CA VAL A 50 -4.73 -12.05 13.40
C VAL A 50 -6.19 -12.04 13.86
N GLY A 51 -7.11 -12.14 12.92
CA GLY A 51 -8.55 -12.07 13.14
C GLY A 51 -9.14 -10.67 12.99
N ASP A 52 -8.32 -9.62 12.87
CA ASP A 52 -8.83 -8.26 12.66
C ASP A 52 -9.43 -8.12 11.25
N LYS A 53 -10.48 -7.31 11.15
CA LYS A 53 -10.99 -6.84 9.86
C LYS A 53 -10.15 -5.65 9.40
N ILE A 54 -9.92 -5.57 8.09
CA ILE A 54 -9.26 -4.41 7.49
C ILE A 54 -10.27 -3.25 7.46
N PRO A 55 -9.95 -2.06 7.97
CA PRO A 55 -10.82 -0.91 7.78
C PRO A 55 -10.87 -0.58 6.28
N GLN A 56 -12.07 -0.43 5.72
CA GLN A 56 -12.22 -0.11 4.30
C GLN A 56 -11.52 1.22 3.99
N PRO A 57 -10.53 1.24 3.06
CA PRO A 57 -9.81 2.45 2.74
C PRO A 57 -10.69 3.39 1.90
N LYS A 58 -10.25 4.65 1.80
CA LYS A 58 -10.79 5.54 0.76
C LYS A 58 -10.47 4.94 -0.61
N GLU A 59 -11.47 4.92 -1.49
CA GLU A 59 -11.29 4.44 -2.86
C GLU A 59 -10.19 5.23 -3.58
N PRO A 60 -9.25 4.54 -4.25
CA PRO A 60 -8.26 5.21 -5.06
C PRO A 60 -8.92 5.80 -6.31
N THR A 61 -8.29 6.83 -6.88
CA THR A 61 -8.72 7.44 -8.14
C THR A 61 -7.67 7.27 -9.24
N SER A 62 -8.13 7.19 -10.48
CA SER A 62 -7.28 7.10 -11.67
C SER A 62 -7.91 7.91 -12.82
N LEU A 63 -7.08 8.42 -13.72
CA LEU A 63 -7.55 9.02 -14.99
C LEU A 63 -7.84 7.96 -16.06
N ALA A 64 -7.38 6.73 -15.85
CA ALA A 64 -7.43 5.67 -16.85
C ALA A 64 -8.65 4.75 -16.71
N GLY A 65 -9.42 4.86 -15.62
CA GLY A 65 -10.57 3.99 -15.37
C GLY A 65 -11.17 4.18 -13.97
N ASP A 66 -12.28 3.48 -13.73
CA ASP A 66 -13.00 3.48 -12.45
C ASP A 66 -12.52 2.34 -11.55
N PHE A 67 -12.41 2.61 -10.25
CA PHE A 67 -12.07 1.59 -9.26
C PHE A 67 -13.24 0.60 -9.11
N VAL A 68 -12.93 -0.69 -9.12
CA VAL A 68 -13.95 -1.75 -9.00
C VAL A 68 -13.95 -2.33 -7.59
N ALA A 69 -12.84 -2.95 -7.18
CA ALA A 69 -12.70 -3.59 -5.87
C ALA A 69 -11.23 -3.94 -5.58
N TRP A 70 -10.98 -4.38 -4.35
CA TRP A 70 -9.68 -4.88 -3.89
C TRP A 70 -9.62 -6.39 -4.01
N TYR A 71 -8.51 -6.94 -4.51
CA TYR A 71 -8.30 -8.37 -4.71
C TYR A 71 -7.12 -8.87 -3.89
N LYS A 72 -7.19 -10.13 -3.46
CA LYS A 72 -6.19 -10.81 -2.60
C LYS A 72 -4.91 -11.16 -3.36
N ASP A 73 -4.95 -11.16 -4.68
CA ASP A 73 -3.86 -11.59 -5.54
C ASP A 73 -3.71 -10.70 -6.79
N VAL A 74 -2.50 -10.72 -7.35
CA VAL A 74 -2.12 -9.92 -8.51
C VAL A 74 -2.89 -10.28 -9.79
N ASN A 75 -3.41 -11.51 -9.91
CA ASN A 75 -4.21 -11.93 -11.06
C ASN A 75 -5.69 -11.52 -10.93
N LEU A 76 -6.05 -10.84 -9.83
CA LEU A 76 -7.40 -10.36 -9.55
C LEU A 76 -8.44 -11.49 -9.59
N SER A 77 -8.08 -12.64 -8.98
CA SER A 77 -8.90 -13.85 -9.00
C SER A 77 -9.87 -13.94 -7.83
N GLU A 78 -9.46 -13.45 -6.65
CA GLU A 78 -10.28 -13.46 -5.44
C GLU A 78 -10.42 -12.04 -4.88
N GLU A 79 -11.66 -11.57 -4.75
CA GLU A 79 -11.97 -10.27 -4.17
C GLU A 79 -11.85 -10.33 -2.63
N TRP A 80 -11.37 -9.25 -2.01
CA TRP A 80 -11.39 -9.10 -0.56
C TRP A 80 -12.74 -8.56 -0.09
N ASP A 81 -13.43 -9.31 0.76
CA ASP A 81 -14.70 -8.92 1.34
C ASP A 81 -14.47 -8.21 2.68
N PHE A 82 -14.57 -6.88 2.71
CA PHE A 82 -14.36 -6.09 3.94
C PHE A 82 -15.36 -6.39 5.06
N GLU A 83 -16.53 -6.95 4.73
CA GLU A 83 -17.56 -7.29 5.72
C GLU A 83 -17.32 -8.67 6.35
N ASN A 84 -16.69 -9.61 5.64
CA ASN A 84 -16.57 -11.00 6.11
C ASN A 84 -15.13 -11.49 6.29
N ASP A 85 -14.18 -11.00 5.50
CA ASP A 85 -12.79 -11.43 5.59
C ASP A 85 -12.06 -10.83 6.81
N THR A 86 -11.16 -11.64 7.36
CA THR A 86 -10.28 -11.25 8.47
C THR A 86 -8.83 -11.58 8.14
N LEU A 87 -7.91 -10.82 8.70
CA LEU A 87 -6.48 -11.06 8.51
C LEU A 87 -6.01 -12.35 9.15
N SER A 88 -5.25 -13.14 8.40
CA SER A 88 -4.50 -14.28 8.92
C SER A 88 -2.99 -14.04 8.92
N LYS A 89 -2.53 -13.08 8.11
CA LYS A 89 -1.15 -12.64 7.92
C LYS A 89 -1.16 -11.29 7.21
N SER A 90 -0.01 -10.61 7.19
CA SER A 90 0.15 -9.41 6.37
C SER A 90 -0.14 -9.71 4.90
N ILE A 91 -0.82 -8.80 4.22
CA ILE A 91 -1.30 -9.00 2.85
C ILE A 91 -1.12 -7.73 2.03
N THR A 92 -0.92 -7.90 0.73
CA THR A 92 -1.07 -6.83 -0.25
C THR A 92 -2.40 -7.02 -0.97
N LEU A 93 -3.26 -6.00 -0.94
CA LEU A 93 -4.49 -5.97 -1.73
C LEU A 93 -4.24 -5.20 -3.03
N TYR A 94 -4.75 -5.73 -4.14
CA TYR A 94 -4.53 -5.21 -5.49
C TYR A 94 -5.80 -4.57 -6.03
N ALA A 95 -5.72 -3.32 -6.46
CA ALA A 95 -6.87 -2.62 -7.03
C ALA A 95 -7.21 -3.16 -8.41
N LYS A 96 -8.47 -3.53 -8.63
CA LYS A 96 -9.03 -3.78 -9.95
C LYS A 96 -9.66 -2.51 -10.50
N TRP A 97 -9.44 -2.28 -11.79
CA TRP A 97 -9.92 -1.11 -12.52
C TRP A 97 -10.76 -1.54 -13.72
N ASP A 98 -11.82 -0.79 -14.00
CA ASP A 98 -12.53 -0.83 -15.29
C ASP A 98 -11.97 0.28 -16.19
N TYR A 99 -11.07 -0.09 -17.11
CA TYR A 99 -10.30 0.88 -17.89
C TYR A 99 -11.10 1.50 -19.02
N TYR A 100 -10.95 2.82 -19.18
CA TYR A 100 -11.53 3.54 -20.30
C TYR A 100 -10.81 3.23 -21.61
N ASN A 101 -11.59 3.13 -22.69
CA ASN A 101 -11.06 2.95 -24.04
C ASN A 101 -10.79 4.31 -24.68
N PHE A 102 -9.51 4.69 -24.80
CA PHE A 102 -9.12 5.93 -25.46
C PHE A 102 -8.82 5.69 -26.96
N LYS A 103 -9.52 6.42 -27.83
CA LYS A 103 -9.21 6.44 -29.27
C LYS A 103 -8.36 7.67 -29.59
N ILE A 104 -7.09 7.45 -29.91
CA ILE A 104 -6.21 8.51 -30.40
C ILE A 104 -6.35 8.61 -31.92
N THR A 105 -6.64 9.80 -32.42
CA THR A 105 -6.72 10.09 -33.86
C THR A 105 -5.68 11.15 -34.20
N TYR A 106 -4.87 10.88 -35.22
CA TYR A 106 -3.87 11.82 -35.71
C TYR A 106 -4.34 12.39 -37.06
N ASP A 107 -4.46 13.71 -37.15
CA ASP A 107 -4.65 14.42 -38.40
C ASP A 107 -3.29 14.91 -38.90
N LEU A 108 -2.80 14.32 -39.99
CA LEU A 108 -1.50 14.66 -40.58
C LEU A 108 -1.58 15.83 -41.56
N ARG A 109 -2.78 16.37 -41.86
CA ARG A 109 -2.99 17.49 -42.81
C ARG A 109 -2.23 17.32 -44.13
N GLY A 110 -2.25 16.11 -44.69
CA GLY A 110 -1.57 15.76 -45.94
C GLY A 110 -0.13 15.26 -45.77
N GLY A 111 0.40 15.19 -44.55
CA GLY A 111 1.62 14.44 -44.25
C GLY A 111 1.39 12.93 -44.29
N GLU A 112 2.47 12.18 -44.49
CA GLU A 112 2.47 10.72 -44.47
C GLU A 112 3.09 10.19 -43.18
N TRP A 113 2.55 9.09 -42.66
CA TRP A 113 3.17 8.37 -41.55
C TRP A 113 4.54 7.84 -41.98
N PRO A 114 5.59 7.95 -41.14
CA PRO A 114 6.84 7.28 -41.40
C PRO A 114 6.60 5.77 -41.56
N SER A 115 7.15 5.18 -42.62
CA SER A 115 6.98 3.76 -42.93
C SER A 115 7.52 2.81 -41.83
N ASN A 116 8.38 3.32 -40.95
CA ASN A 116 8.93 2.61 -39.80
C ASN A 116 8.22 2.93 -38.48
N PHE A 117 7.10 3.64 -38.50
CA PHE A 117 6.36 3.93 -37.27
C PHE A 117 5.66 2.68 -36.75
N LYS A 118 6.05 2.23 -35.56
CA LYS A 118 5.39 1.14 -34.83
C LYS A 118 4.58 1.74 -33.69
N VAL A 119 3.25 1.64 -33.76
CA VAL A 119 2.40 1.91 -32.60
C VAL A 119 2.75 0.87 -31.54
N ILE A 120 3.42 1.28 -30.48
CA ILE A 120 3.67 0.43 -29.32
C ILE A 120 2.46 0.60 -28.41
N ILE A 121 1.53 -0.36 -28.48
CA ILE A 121 0.51 -0.52 -27.44
C ILE A 121 1.25 -1.18 -26.28
N ILE A 122 1.61 -0.40 -25.26
CA ILE A 122 2.05 -0.95 -23.99
C ILE A 122 0.78 -1.41 -23.27
N PRO A 123 0.57 -2.73 -23.10
CA PRO A 123 -0.49 -3.18 -22.20
C PRO A 123 -0.18 -2.58 -20.82
N PHE A 124 -1.19 -2.01 -20.16
CA PHE A 124 -1.11 -1.76 -18.73
C PHE A 124 -1.03 -3.14 -18.06
N SER A 125 0.19 -3.66 -17.89
CA SER A 125 0.44 -4.83 -17.08
C SER A 125 0.38 -4.41 -15.61
N ILE A 126 -0.50 -5.08 -14.86
CA ILE A 126 -0.55 -5.08 -13.40
C ILE A 126 0.65 -5.84 -12.85
#